data_AF-A0A2V5N1W8-F1
#
_entry.id   AF-A0A2V5N1W8-F1
#
_cell.length_a   1.000
_cell.length_b   1.000
_cell.length_c   1.000
_cell.angle_alpha   90.00
_cell.angle_beta   90.00
_cell.angle_gamma   90.00
#
_symmetry.space_group_name_H-M   'P 1'
#
loop_
_entity.id
_entity.type
_entity.pdbx_description
1 polymer ?
#
loop_
_entity_poly.entity_id
_entity_poly.type
_entity_poly.pdbx_seq_one_letter_code
_entity_poly.pdbx_strand_id
1 'polypeptide(L)' 'MTSVPQTRTWNLLTDVVAQSGYYKPNATSLQNDFIVEGEQHYVVHVAIGRFTGQVIDRQMEVANE' A
#
# COMPACT_ATOMS: atom_id res chain seq x y z
N MET A 1 8.26 23.05 -4.12
CA MET A 1 8.94 21.84 -3.61
C MET A 1 9.80 21.29 -4.74
N THR A 2 11.12 21.38 -4.62
CA THR A 2 12.04 20.81 -5.61
C THR A 2 12.29 19.35 -5.24
N SER A 3 11.79 18.41 -6.02
CA SER A 3 12.13 16.99 -5.85
C SER A 3 13.62 16.81 -6.15
N VAL A 4 14.37 16.25 -5.21
CA VAL A 4 15.75 15.83 -5.48
C VAL A 4 15.67 14.55 -6.31
N PRO A 5 16.27 14.49 -7.51
CA PRO A 5 16.24 13.27 -8.30
C PRO A 5 17.01 12.17 -7.55
N GLN A 6 16.28 11.17 -7.07
CA GLN A 6 16.89 9.97 -6.50
C GLN A 6 17.51 9.16 -7.66
N THR A 7 18.84 9.14 -7.72
CA THR A 7 19.55 8.28 -8.66
C THR A 7 19.62 6.86 -8.12
N ARG A 8 19.72 5.86 -9.01
CA ARG A 8 19.81 4.44 -8.63
C ARG A 8 18.61 3.92 -7.83
N THR A 9 17.42 4.48 -8.06
CA THR A 9 16.15 3.98 -7.53
C THR A 9 15.22 3.43 -8.61
N TRP A 10 14.38 2.48 -8.23
CA TRP A 10 13.14 2.16 -8.92
C TRP A 10 12.02 2.94 -8.24
N ASN A 11 11.26 3.73 -8.99
CA ASN A 11 10.09 4.43 -8.47
C ASN A 11 8.84 3.67 -8.96
N LEU A 12 7.98 3.30 -8.02
CA LEU A 12 6.75 2.57 -8.28
C LEU A 12 5.57 3.39 -7.78
N LEU A 13 4.50 3.40 -8.57
CA LEU A 13 3.19 3.85 -8.14
C LEU A 13 2.33 2.60 -8.00
N THR A 14 1.80 2.36 -6.80
CA THR A 14 0.99 1.18 -6.47
C THR A 14 -0.38 1.63 -6.02
N ASP A 15 -1.42 1.07 -6.65
CA ASP A 15 -2.79 1.18 -6.17
C ASP A 15 -3.04 0.10 -5.12
N VAL A 16 -3.50 0.51 -3.94
CA VAL A 16 -3.73 -0.35 -2.77
C VAL A 16 -5.17 -0.19 -2.31
N VAL A 17 -5.91 -1.29 -2.31
CA VAL A 17 -7.24 -1.38 -1.70
C VAL A 17 -7.09 -1.93 -0.28
N ALA A 18 -7.31 -1.07 0.71
CA ALA A 18 -7.31 -1.47 2.11
C ALA A 18 -8.73 -1.77 2.57
N GLN A 19 -8.96 -2.99 3.06
CA GLN A 19 -10.25 -3.42 3.58
C GLN A 19 -10.23 -3.38 5.12
N SER A 20 -11.26 -2.79 5.71
CA SER A 20 -11.54 -2.82 7.15
C SER A 20 -12.79 -3.61 7.44
N GLY A 21 -12.81 -4.33 8.57
CA GLY A 21 -13.90 -5.22 8.92
C GLY A 21 -13.54 -6.12 10.10
N TYR A 22 -14.24 -7.24 10.25
CA TYR A 22 -14.10 -8.13 11.39
C TYR A 22 -14.24 -9.61 11.01
N TYR A 23 -13.72 -10.50 11.86
CA TYR A 23 -13.89 -11.94 11.68
C TYR A 23 -15.23 -12.42 12.25
N LYS A 24 -15.89 -13.35 11.55
CA LYS A 24 -17.04 -14.07 12.10
C LYS A 24 -16.67 -14.81 13.41
N PRO A 25 -17.63 -15.07 14.30
CA PRO A 25 -17.41 -15.98 15.43
C PRO A 25 -16.89 -17.34 14.95
N ASN A 26 -15.87 -17.87 15.63
CA ASN A 26 -15.18 -19.14 15.29
C ASN A 26 -14.49 -19.16 13.92
N ALA A 27 -14.04 -18.01 13.42
CA ALA A 27 -13.26 -17.93 12.19
C ALA A 27 -12.04 -18.86 12.21
N THR A 28 -11.82 -19.54 11.08
CA THR A 28 -10.66 -20.43 10.86
C THR A 28 -9.79 -19.95 9.70
N SER A 29 -10.28 -19.02 8.88
CA SER A 29 -9.55 -18.50 7.72
C SER A 29 -9.87 -17.03 7.40
N LEU A 30 -8.87 -16.31 6.89
CA LEU A 30 -9.06 -14.95 6.36
C LEU A 30 -10.00 -14.92 5.14
N GLN A 31 -9.81 -15.86 4.21
CA GLN A 31 -10.47 -15.83 2.90
C GLN A 31 -12.00 -15.96 2.98
N ASN A 32 -12.53 -16.74 3.93
CA ASN A 32 -13.96 -17.05 4.00
C ASN A 32 -14.67 -16.45 5.23
N ASP A 33 -13.91 -16.04 6.25
CA ASP A 33 -14.47 -15.65 7.55
C ASP A 33 -14.25 -14.18 7.91
N PHE A 34 -13.48 -13.43 7.13
CA PHE A 34 -13.38 -11.98 7.29
C PHE A 34 -14.53 -11.28 6.56
N ILE A 35 -15.31 -10.51 7.30
CA ILE A 35 -16.41 -9.67 6.79
C ILE A 35 -15.87 -8.25 6.60
N VAL A 36 -15.86 -7.78 5.36
CA VAL A 36 -15.47 -6.41 5.01
C VAL A 36 -16.65 -5.48 5.28
N GLU A 37 -16.40 -4.39 6.02
CA GLU A 37 -17.38 -3.32 6.30
C GLU A 37 -17.02 -2.01 5.61
N GLY A 38 -15.78 -1.85 5.18
CA GLY A 38 -15.31 -0.66 4.48
C GLY A 38 -14.08 -0.94 3.63
N GLU A 39 -13.95 -0.18 2.56
CA GLU A 39 -12.80 -0.18 1.68
C GLU A 39 -12.28 1.25 1.52
N GLN A 40 -10.96 1.41 1.50
CA GLN A 40 -10.30 2.67 1.19
C GLN A 40 -9.18 2.43 0.18
N HIS A 41 -9.22 3.18 -0.91
CA HIS A 41 -8.18 3.14 -1.93
C HIS A 41 -7.07 4.13 -1.58
N TYR A 42 -5.83 3.69 -1.75
CA TYR A 42 -4.63 4.47 -1.56
C TYR A 42 -3.73 4.37 -2.77
N VAL A 43 -3.18 5.51 -3.17
CA VAL A 43 -2.05 5.54 -4.09
C VAL A 43 -0.77 5.63 -3.27
N VAL A 44 0.10 4.65 -3.43
CA VAL A 44 1.39 4.58 -2.72
C VAL A 44 2.52 4.81 -3.71
N HIS A 45 3.31 5.84 -3.47
CA HIS A 45 4.56 6.08 -4.18
C HIS A 45 5.72 5.49 -3.36
N VAL A 46 6.46 4.55 -3.96
CA VAL A 46 7.58 3.85 -3.31
C VAL A 46 8.85 4.03 -4.14
N ALA A 47 9.93 4.44 -3.48
CA ALA A 47 11.28 4.43 -4.06
C ALA A 47 12.10 3.29 -3.47
N ILE A 48 12.61 2.40 -4.32
CA ILE A 48 13.39 1.23 -3.94
C ILE A 48 14.82 1.36 -4.45
N GLY A 49 15.81 1.12 -3.59
CA GLY A 49 17.23 1.12 -3.98
C GLY A 49 17.53 -0.02 -4.95
N ARG A 50 18.07 0.28 -6.14
CA ARG A 50 18.30 -0.73 -7.19
C ARG A 50 19.26 -1.86 -6.79
N PHE A 51 20.24 -1.56 -5.94
CA PHE A 51 21.26 -2.53 -5.53
C PHE A 51 20.95 -3.24 -4.22
N THR A 52 20.19 -2.61 -3.34
CA THR A 52 19.87 -3.15 -2.00
C THR A 52 18.49 -3.79 -1.94
N GLY A 53 17.57 -3.42 -2.84
CA GLY A 53 16.16 -3.81 -2.77
C GLY A 53 15.39 -3.17 -1.61
N GLN A 54 16.01 -2.26 -0.86
CA GLN A 54 15.39 -1.62 0.30
C GLN A 54 14.50 -0.45 -0.12
N VAL A 55 13.40 -0.25 0.60
CA VAL A 55 12.56 0.95 0.47
C VAL A 55 13.32 2.14 1.06
N ILE A 56 13.62 3.13 0.22
CA ILE A 56 14.35 4.35 0.57
C ILE A 56 13.37 5.47 0.91
N ASP A 57 12.22 5.50 0.23
CA ASP A 57 11.17 6.46 0.48
C ASP A 57 9.79 5.85 0.22
N ARG A 58 8.79 6.33 0.96
CA ARG A 58 7.39 5.97 0.79
C ARG A 58 6.48 7.15 1.11
N GLN A 59 5.54 7.41 0.20
CA GLN A 59 4.46 8.36 0.39
C GLN A 59 3.13 7.66 0.07
N MET A 60 2.11 7.91 0.88
CA MET A 60 0.78 7.33 0.71
C MET A 60 -0.26 8.43 0.71
N GLU A 61 -1.15 8.37 -0.26
CA GLU A 61 -2.25 9.31 -0.44
C GLU A 61 -3.56 8.55 -0.56
N VAL A 62 -4.64 9.15 -0.06
CA VAL A 62 -5.99 8.64 -0.31
C VAL A 62 -6.31 8.87 -1.78
N ALA A 63 -6.72 7.81 -2.49
CA ALA A 63 -7.16 7.94 -3.87
C ALA A 63 -8.49 8.71 -3.89
N ASN A 64 -8.49 9.85 -4.56
CA ASN A 64 -9.68 10.65 -4.82
C ASN A 64 -10.08 10.48 -6.29
N GLU A 65 -11.38 10.40 -6.56
CA GLU A 65 -11.96 10.47 -7.92
C GLU A 65 -12.04 11.92 -8.43
#